data_AF-A0A0C3DP73-F1
#
_entry.id   AF-A0A0C3DP73-F1
#
_cell.length_a   1.000
_cell.length_b   1.000
_cell.length_c   1.000
_cell.angle_alpha   90.00
_cell.angle_beta   90.00
_cell.angle_gamma   90.00
#
_symmetry.space_group_name_H-M   'P 1'
#
loop_
_entity.id
_entity.type
_entity.pdbx_description
1 polymer ?
#
loop_
_entity_poly.entity_id
_entity_poly.type
_entity_poly.pdbx_seq_one_letter_code
_entity_poly.pdbx_strand_id
1 'polypeptide(L)'
;MSSWIADVQQAAFRLNEVGYTAMDEDKILVLTQGLPPSYNPFIISLNAAIAASGSKDDPSISLEVVKSRLLNEESCQRAAQPVTTPGIALAVTPVTQKTCRPLEQITCFHCGEKGHYQINCLKRKAEEKKGTAAIVFEEKEEAW
;
A
#
# COMPACT_ATOMS: atom_id res chain seq x y z
N MET A 1 -0.92 14.68 -9.37
CA MET A 1 0.24 13.93 -9.91
C MET A 1 0.03 13.50 -11.35
N SER A 2 -1.20 13.23 -11.79
CA SER A 2 -1.49 12.81 -13.17
C SER A 2 -0.92 13.71 -14.27
N SER A 3 -0.93 15.04 -14.09
CA SER A 3 -0.31 15.98 -15.04
C SER A 3 1.20 15.74 -15.17
N TRP A 4 1.91 15.66 -14.04
CA TRP A 4 3.36 15.39 -14.03
C TRP A 4 3.72 14.06 -14.68
N ILE A 5 2.95 13.00 -14.38
CA ILE A 5 3.14 11.69 -15.03
C ILE A 5 2.99 11.82 -16.55
N ALA A 6 1.97 12.54 -17.01
CA ALA A 6 1.73 12.76 -18.43
C ALA A 6 2.87 13.56 -19.09
N ASP A 7 3.39 14.59 -18.42
CA ASP A 7 4.50 15.41 -18.91
C ASP A 7 5.77 14.55 -19.10
N VAL A 8 6.10 13.69 -18.13
CA VAL A 8 7.25 12.77 -18.24
C VAL A 8 7.05 11.74 -19.35
N GLN A 9 5.84 11.21 -19.50
CA GLN A 9 5.53 10.28 -20.60
C GLN A 9 5.63 10.97 -21.97
N GLN A 10 5.17 12.23 -22.08
CA GLN A 10 5.27 13.00 -23.31
C GLN A 10 6.72 13.31 -23.66
N ALA A 11 7.54 13.67 -22.67
CA ALA A 11 8.97 13.88 -22.88
C ALA A 11 9.68 12.59 -23.34
N ALA A 12 9.38 11.45 -22.71
CA ALA A 12 9.90 10.16 -23.13
C ALA A 12 9.47 9.78 -24.55
N PHE A 13 8.24 10.09 -24.94
CA PHE A 13 7.74 9.88 -26.30
C PHE A 13 8.53 10.71 -27.33
N ARG A 14 8.73 12.00 -27.05
CA ARG A 14 9.51 12.88 -27.95
C ARG A 14 10.97 12.44 -28.11
N LEU A 15 11.59 11.91 -27.04
CA LEU A 15 12.94 11.36 -27.13
C LEU A 15 12.99 10.13 -28.04
N ASN A 16 11.95 9.30 -28.00
CA ASN A 16 11.85 8.11 -28.85
C ASN A 16 11.70 8.49 -30.33
N GLU A 17 11.02 9.60 -30.65
CA GLU A 17 10.92 10.11 -32.02
C GLU A 17 12.28 10.52 -32.62
N VAL A 18 13.24 10.91 -31.77
CA VAL A 18 14.61 11.29 -32.17
C VAL A 18 15.56 10.07 -32.17
N GLY A 19 15.04 8.87 -31.90
CA GLY A 19 15.80 7.62 -31.89
C GLY A 19 16.41 7.24 -30.54
N TYR A 20 16.07 7.95 -29.47
CA TYR A 20 16.48 7.61 -28.10
C TYR A 20 15.37 6.89 -27.36
N THR A 21 15.52 5.57 -27.18
CA THR A 21 14.60 4.77 -26.38
C THR A 21 14.84 5.05 -24.90
N ALA A 22 13.99 5.86 -24.27
CA ALA A 22 14.01 6.03 -22.83
C ALA A 22 13.66 4.70 -22.15
N MET A 23 14.56 4.19 -21.32
CA MET A 23 14.34 2.97 -20.55
C MET A 23 13.35 3.25 -19.41
N ASP A 24 12.72 2.20 -18.87
CA ASP A 24 11.75 2.37 -17.77
C ASP A 24 12.44 2.85 -16.50
N GLU A 25 13.70 2.47 -16.28
CA GLU A 25 14.57 2.94 -15.21
C GLU A 25 14.76 4.46 -15.28
N ASP A 26 15.05 4.99 -16.48
CA ASP A 26 15.24 6.42 -16.69
C ASP A 26 13.95 7.20 -16.43
N LYS A 27 12.81 6.66 -16.89
CA LYS A 27 11.50 7.27 -16.65
C LYS A 27 11.15 7.28 -15.16
N ILE A 28 11.43 6.19 -14.44
CA ILE A 28 11.21 6.08 -12.99
C ILE A 28 12.11 7.05 -12.23
N LEU A 29 13.37 7.20 -12.66
CA LEU A 29 14.31 8.15 -12.08
C LEU A 29 13.79 9.59 -12.21
N VAL A 30 13.39 10.00 -13.42
CA VAL A 30 12.84 11.34 -13.67
C VAL A 30 11.55 11.55 -12.86
N LEU A 31 10.67 10.55 -12.82
CA LEU A 31 9.42 10.61 -12.07
C LEU A 31 9.66 10.84 -10.59
N THR A 32 10.63 10.14 -9.97
CA THR A 32 10.89 10.18 -8.53
C THR A 32 11.71 11.40 -8.10
N GLN A 33 12.64 11.87 -8.93
CA GLN A 33 13.42 13.08 -8.67
C GLN A 33 12.59 14.37 -8.80
N GLY A 34 11.56 14.37 -9.65
CA GLY A 34 10.67 15.51 -9.84
C GLY A 34 9.57 15.66 -8.79
N LEU A 35 9.48 14.77 -7.79
CA LEU A 35 8.42 14.83 -6.79
C LEU A 35 8.68 15.89 -5.72
N PRO A 36 7.64 16.58 -5.25
CA PRO A 36 7.75 17.47 -4.09
C PRO A 36 8.20 16.71 -2.82
N PRO A 37 8.82 17.39 -1.84
CA PRO A 37 9.27 16.77 -0.59
C PRO A 37 8.17 16.06 0.22
N SER A 38 6.89 16.39 0.00
CA SER A 38 5.76 15.69 0.64
C SER A 38 5.67 14.20 0.25
N TYR A 39 6.29 13.80 -0.87
CA TYR A 39 6.35 12.43 -1.34
C TYR A 39 7.59 11.67 -0.84
N ASN A 40 8.44 12.28 0.01
CA ASN A 40 9.61 11.59 0.58
C ASN A 40 9.27 10.25 1.27
N PRO A 41 8.19 10.14 2.08
CA PRO A 41 7.80 8.85 2.68
C PRO A 41 7.48 7.78 1.63
N PHE A 42 6.84 8.20 0.54
CA PHE A 42 6.55 7.33 -0.59
C PHE A 42 7.83 6.87 -1.29
N ILE A 43 8.77 7.77 -1.56
CA ILE A 43 10.07 7.43 -2.19
C ILE A 43 10.84 6.41 -1.33
N ILE A 44 10.86 6.61 0.00
CA ILE A 44 11.50 5.67 0.93
C ILE A 44 10.82 4.29 0.86
N SER A 45 9.49 4.25 0.90
CA SER A 45 8.73 2.99 0.78
C SER A 45 8.91 2.31 -0.57
N LEU A 46 9.05 3.08 -1.64
CA LEU A 46 9.28 2.58 -2.99
C LEU A 46 10.68 1.96 -3.09
N ASN A 47 11.71 2.65 -2.60
CA ASN A 47 13.09 2.14 -2.56
C ASN A 47 13.20 0.87 -1.73
N ALA A 48 12.51 0.79 -0.58
CA ALA A 48 12.46 -0.44 0.22
C ALA A 48 11.78 -1.59 -0.52
N ALA A 49 10.71 -1.32 -1.28
CA ALA A 49 10.04 -2.33 -2.10
C ALA A 49 10.93 -2.82 -3.25
N ILE A 50 11.66 -1.91 -3.90
CA ILE A 50 12.66 -2.23 -4.94
C ILE A 50 13.79 -3.10 -4.35
N ALA A 51 14.28 -2.75 -3.16
CA ALA A 51 15.32 -3.52 -2.47
C ALA A 51 14.82 -4.92 -2.06
N ALA A 52 13.56 -5.04 -1.65
CA ALA A 52 12.94 -6.31 -1.26
C ALA A 52 12.64 -7.23 -2.45
N SER A 53 12.37 -6.69 -3.65
CA SER A 53 12.19 -7.49 -4.87
C SER A 53 13.48 -8.11 -5.41
N GLY A 54 14.64 -7.82 -4.81
CA GLY A 54 15.75 -8.77 -4.70
C GLY A 54 16.21 -9.42 -6.00
N SER A 55 16.39 -8.63 -7.07
CA SER A 55 17.10 -9.05 -8.27
C SER A 55 17.50 -7.82 -9.06
N LYS A 56 18.80 -7.65 -9.28
CA LYS A 56 19.39 -6.59 -10.10
C LYS A 56 19.01 -6.75 -11.59
N ASP A 57 18.42 -7.91 -11.93
CA ASP A 57 18.18 -8.40 -13.29
C ASP A 57 16.69 -8.76 -13.52
N ASP A 58 15.79 -8.48 -12.56
CA ASP A 58 14.35 -8.68 -12.71
C ASP A 58 13.68 -7.31 -12.98
N PRO A 59 13.38 -6.99 -14.25
CA PRO A 59 12.78 -5.71 -14.66
C PRO A 59 11.30 -5.56 -14.24
N SER A 60 10.81 -6.37 -13.29
CA SER A 60 9.39 -6.42 -12.91
C SER A 60 8.88 -5.19 -12.16
N ILE A 61 9.75 -4.25 -11.74
CA ILE A 61 9.31 -2.90 -11.40
C ILE A 61 9.10 -2.10 -12.69
N SER A 62 8.01 -2.47 -13.36
CA SER A 62 7.51 -1.75 -14.52
C SER A 62 7.09 -0.34 -14.11
N LEU A 63 7.34 0.61 -15.02
CA LEU A 63 6.85 1.97 -14.96
C LEU A 63 5.36 2.06 -14.56
N GLU A 64 4.54 1.11 -15.02
CA GLU A 64 3.10 1.06 -14.73
C GLU A 64 2.79 0.80 -13.24
N VAL A 65 3.61 -0.01 -12.57
CA VAL A 65 3.49 -0.26 -11.13
C VAL A 65 3.80 1.02 -10.35
N VAL A 66 4.85 1.74 -10.75
CA VAL A 66 5.24 3.02 -10.10
C VAL A 66 4.16 4.08 -10.29
N LYS A 67 3.62 4.25 -11.51
CA LYS A 67 2.49 5.16 -11.78
C LYS A 67 1.28 4.83 -10.91
N SER A 68 0.90 3.55 -10.85
CA SER A 68 -0.24 3.09 -10.05
C SER A 68 -0.05 3.41 -8.57
N ARG A 69 1.15 3.15 -8.02
CA ARG A 69 1.48 3.48 -6.63
C ARG A 69 1.50 4.99 -6.38
N LEU A 70 1.98 5.79 -7.33
CA LEU A 70 2.02 7.26 -7.22
C LEU A 70 0.60 7.86 -7.20
N LEU A 71 -0.31 7.34 -8.03
CA LEU A 71 -1.72 7.75 -8.04
C LEU A 71 -2.46 7.35 -6.77
N ASN A 72 -2.15 6.16 -6.23
CA ASN A 72 -2.63 5.75 -4.92
C ASN A 72 -2.12 6.68 -3.81
N GLU A 73 -0.83 7.02 -3.84
CA GLU A 73 -0.24 7.96 -2.89
C GLU A 73 -0.86 9.36 -2.98
N GLU A 74 -1.10 9.89 -4.18
CA GLU A 74 -1.83 11.17 -4.36
C GLU A 74 -3.21 11.12 -3.70
N SER A 75 -3.92 9.99 -3.84
CA SER A 75 -5.24 9.79 -3.23
C SER A 75 -5.15 9.80 -1.70
N CYS A 76 -4.12 9.17 -1.12
CA CYS A 76 -3.87 9.21 0.31
C CYS A 76 -3.50 10.62 0.81
N GLN A 77 -2.64 11.36 0.10
CA GLN A 77 -2.28 12.72 0.48
C GLN A 77 -3.50 13.65 0.47
N ARG A 78 -4.38 13.53 -0.53
CA ARG A 78 -5.64 14.31 -0.58
C ARG A 78 -6.57 13.99 0.58
N ALA A 79 -6.64 12.73 1.01
CA ALA A 79 -7.44 12.33 2.16
C ALA A 79 -6.82 12.73 3.51
N ALA A 80 -5.50 12.87 3.56
CA ALA A 80 -4.75 13.28 4.74
C ALA A 80 -4.64 14.80 4.90
N GLN A 81 -5.00 15.60 3.89
CA GLN A 81 -5.12 17.05 4.04
C GLN A 81 -6.20 17.34 5.08
N PRO A 82 -5.87 17.98 6.22
CA PRO A 82 -6.89 18.47 7.14
C PRO A 82 -7.68 19.53 6.38
N VAL A 83 -8.97 19.26 6.13
CA VAL A 83 -9.87 20.27 5.58
C VAL A 83 -9.75 21.48 6.50
N THR A 84 -9.16 22.55 5.98
CA THR A 84 -8.89 23.74 6.81
C THR A 84 -10.21 24.49 6.91
N THR A 85 -11.08 24.04 7.80
CA THR A 85 -12.18 24.87 8.29
C THR A 85 -11.52 25.89 9.23
N PRO A 86 -11.52 27.20 8.92
CA PRO A 86 -10.89 28.18 9.79
C PRO A 86 -11.70 28.27 11.08
N GLY A 87 -11.12 27.84 12.21
CA GLY A 87 -11.71 28.05 13.53
C GLY A 87 -11.39 27.03 14.63
N ILE A 88 -10.77 25.88 14.34
CA ILE A 88 -10.48 24.88 15.37
C ILE A 88 -8.97 24.60 15.41
N ALA A 89 -8.29 25.20 16.38
CA ALA A 89 -6.92 24.85 16.72
C ALA A 89 -6.91 23.44 17.33
N LEU A 90 -6.40 22.45 16.59
CA LEU A 90 -6.13 21.12 17.13
C LEU A 90 -4.68 20.75 16.87
N ALA A 91 -4.02 20.28 17.93
CA ALA A 91 -2.61 19.98 18.02
C ALA A 91 -2.14 19.02 16.89
N VAL A 92 -1.02 19.40 16.26
CA VAL A 92 -0.35 18.61 15.24
C VAL A 92 0.29 17.39 15.91
N THR A 93 -0.25 16.20 15.65
CA THR A 93 0.51 14.96 15.78
C THR A 93 0.74 14.38 14.38
N PRO A 94 1.99 14.11 13.96
CA PRO A 94 2.24 13.47 12.70
C PRO A 94 2.07 11.96 12.91
N VAL A 95 0.90 11.43 12.55
CA VAL A 95 0.74 10.00 12.33
C VAL A 95 0.42 9.82 10.86
N THR A 96 1.25 9.01 10.21
CA THR A 96 1.03 8.41 8.89
C THR A 96 -0.24 7.55 8.95
N GLN A 97 -1.40 8.20 8.98
CA GLN A 97 -2.68 7.52 9.03
C GLN A 97 -3.06 7.18 7.60
N LYS A 98 -2.76 5.95 7.18
CA LYS A 98 -3.67 5.21 6.29
C LYS A 98 -5.06 5.54 6.79
N THR A 99 -5.94 6.08 5.95
CA THR A 99 -7.28 6.54 6.33
C THR A 99 -7.96 5.49 7.22
N CYS A 100 -7.83 5.66 8.53
CA CYS A 100 -8.47 4.81 9.51
C CYS A 100 -9.92 5.22 9.42
N ARG A 101 -10.70 4.47 8.64
CA ARG A 101 -12.16 4.50 8.81
C ARG A 101 -12.38 4.27 10.31
N PRO A 102 -13.14 5.12 11.01
CA PRO A 102 -13.48 4.86 12.40
C PRO A 102 -14.00 3.42 12.51
N LEU A 103 -13.55 2.68 13.52
CA LEU A 103 -13.86 1.25 13.68
C LEU A 103 -15.36 0.99 13.61
N GLU A 104 -16.17 1.96 14.05
CA GLU A 104 -17.63 1.99 14.01
C GLU A 104 -18.23 1.88 12.59
N GLN A 105 -17.50 2.26 11.55
CA GLN A 105 -17.91 2.18 10.14
C GLN A 105 -17.44 0.89 9.44
N ILE A 106 -16.61 0.09 10.11
CA ILE A 106 -16.03 -1.11 9.53
C ILE A 106 -16.97 -2.28 9.78
N THR A 107 -17.46 -2.90 8.70
CA THR A 107 -18.28 -4.10 8.74
C THR A 107 -17.40 -5.35 8.71
N CYS A 108 -17.58 -6.26 9.66
CA CYS A 108 -16.91 -7.54 9.68
C CYS A 108 -17.41 -8.43 8.54
N PHE A 109 -16.52 -8.90 7.67
CA PHE A 109 -16.86 -9.79 6.54
C PHE A 109 -17.28 -11.21 6.95
N HIS A 110 -17.14 -11.57 8.23
CA HIS A 110 -17.56 -12.88 8.74
C HIS A 110 -18.94 -12.87 9.38
N CYS A 111 -19.22 -11.91 10.25
CA CYS A 111 -20.50 -11.85 10.98
C CYS A 111 -21.44 -10.75 10.51
N GLY A 112 -20.99 -9.83 9.65
CA GLY A 112 -21.78 -8.70 9.15
C GLY A 112 -21.99 -7.56 10.15
N GLU A 113 -21.47 -7.65 11.37
CA GLU A 113 -21.60 -6.61 12.39
C GLU A 113 -20.52 -5.53 12.23
N LYS A 114 -20.83 -4.30 12.63
CA LYS A 114 -19.89 -3.17 12.57
C LYS A 114 -19.02 -3.10 13.83
N GLY A 115 -17.89 -2.39 13.78
CA GLY A 115 -17.06 -2.13 14.96
C GLY A 115 -15.81 -2.99 15.10
N HIS A 116 -15.60 -3.97 14.22
CA HIS A 116 -14.42 -4.85 14.29
C HIS A 116 -14.03 -5.45 12.94
N TYR A 117 -12.75 -5.80 12.81
CA TYR A 117 -12.23 -6.54 11.66
C TYR A 117 -12.46 -8.05 11.83
N GLN A 118 -12.48 -8.78 10.72
CA GLN A 118 -12.62 -10.25 10.71
C GLN A 118 -11.61 -10.94 11.65
N ILE A 119 -10.39 -10.42 11.76
CA ILE A 119 -9.36 -10.96 12.66
C ILE A 119 -9.76 -10.92 14.15
N ASN A 120 -10.61 -9.97 14.51
CA ASN A 120 -11.09 -9.74 15.87
C ASN A 120 -12.55 -10.20 16.06
N CYS A 121 -13.12 -10.94 15.11
CA CYS A 121 -14.47 -11.45 15.21
C CYS A 121 -14.59 -12.52 16.30
N LEU A 122 -15.43 -12.27 17.30
CA LEU A 122 -15.68 -13.23 18.39
C LEU A 122 -16.35 -14.51 17.88
N LYS A 123 -17.27 -14.42 16.90
CA LYS A 123 -17.95 -15.59 16.31
C LYS A 123 -16.94 -16.53 15.65
N ARG A 124 -16.01 -15.99 14.87
CA ARG A 124 -14.92 -16.76 14.24
C ARG A 124 -14.00 -17.43 15.27
N LYS A 125 -13.59 -16.69 16.32
CA LYS A 125 -12.76 -17.25 17.40
C LYS A 125 -13.47 -18.34 18.20
N ALA A 126 -14.80 -18.32 18.27
CA ALA A 126 -15.59 -19.37 18.92
C ALA A 126 -15.68 -20.63 18.06
N GLU A 127 -15.71 -20.49 16.73
CA GLU A 127 -15.72 -21.61 15.77
C GLU A 127 -14.34 -22.28 15.68
N GLU A 128 -13.24 -21.51 15.64
CA GLU A 128 -11.87 -22.04 15.66
C GLU A 128 -11.60 -22.92 16.89
N LYS A 129 -12.15 -22.55 18.06
CA LYS A 129 -12.01 -23.34 19.30
C LYS A 129 -12.81 -24.64 19.31
N LYS A 130 -13.83 -24.79 18.46
CA LYS A 130 -14.60 -26.04 18.32
C LYS A 130 -13.92 -27.07 17.44
N GLY A 131 -13.02 -26.65 16.54
CA GLY A 131 -12.29 -27.55 15.63
C GLY A 131 -11.11 -28.28 16.27
N THR A 132 -10.51 -27.75 17.33
CA THR A 132 -9.27 -28.32 17.92
C THR A 132 -9.53 -29.43 18.94
N ALA A 133 -10.78 -29.69 19.35
CA ALA A 133 -11.10 -30.74 20.32
C ALA A 133 -11.26 -32.15 19.70
N ALA A 134 -11.13 -32.31 18.38
CA ALA A 134 -11.45 -33.56 17.68
C ALA A 134 -10.25 -34.42 17.23
N ILE A 135 -9.00 -34.05 17.57
CA ILE A 135 -7.83 -34.87 17.24
C ILE A 135 -7.25 -35.45 18.55
N VAL A 136 -7.92 -36.46 19.10
CA VAL A 136 -7.33 -37.38 20.08
C VAL A 136 -6.59 -38.45 19.28
N PHE A 137 -5.26 -38.44 19.36
CA PHE A 137 -4.39 -39.51 18.87
C PHE A 137 -4.56 -40.74 19.77
N GLU A 138 -5.01 -41.86 19.22
CA GLU A 138 -4.89 -43.19 19.85
C GLU A 138 -3.42 -43.60 19.82
N GLU A 139 -2.74 -43.48 20.97
CA GLU A 139 -1.41 -44.02 21.19
C GLU A 139 -1.56 -45.52 21.50
N LYS A 140 -1.41 -46.36 20.47
CA LYS A 140 -1.36 -47.81 20.63
C LYS A 140 0.04 -48.18 21.16
N GLU A 141 0.11 -48.54 22.45
CA GLU A 141 1.24 -49.22 23.06
C GLU A 141 1.57 -50.50 22.29
N GLU A 142 2.82 -50.68 21.88
CA GLU A 142 3.39 -52.00 21.62
C GLU A 142 4.69 -52.17 22.41
N ALA A 143 4.59 -52.99 23.45
CA ALA A 143 5.68 -53.64 24.14
C ALA A 143 6.07 -54.92 23.37
N TRP A 144 7.32 -55.07 22.97
CA TRP A 144 8.34 -55.90 23.65
C TRP A 144 9.67 -55.88 22.89
#